data_AF-A0A0P1HKJ8-F1
#
_entry.id   AF-A0A0P1HKJ8-F1
#
_cell.length_a   1.000
_cell.length_b   1.000
_cell.length_c   1.000
_cell.angle_alpha   90.00
_cell.angle_beta   90.00
_cell.angle_gamma   90.00
#
_symmetry.space_group_name_H-M   'P 1'
#
loop_
_entity.id
_entity.type
_entity.pdbx_description
1 polymer ?
#
loop_
_entity_poly.entity_id
_entity_poly.type
_entity_poly.pdbx_seq_one_letter_code
_entity_poly.pdbx_strand_id
1 'polypeptide(L)'
;MTAVVFAGPTIRAEEVQAYFEATVLPPAGQGDIYRAARQGAKAIGLIDGYFQGVPSVWHKEILWALEQGIAVFGSASMGALRAAELSAFGMVGAGCIYEAYASGALIDDDEVAVLHSPAELGFAPLSEPMVSIRATVARAQGEAVLEADQAAAVLNAAKARFYQHRVWELILADFQAAPWCEGFRTWLKSGRVDAKRDDAREMLAVMAAYLKGERGPVPAPPLKVERTLAWQTLVRRIEAEAHLLQAEDRRVLDELRLDPDHYEGVRTRAMLRHLSLQEAGKSGRTVKRAALAGQMSAHRKALGLFSSSSLRKWLDDNGLSAADYEGWLGETALAGTVAGSLNGQLAPHLLAELRQAGVYTRLKSRAASKERYLAAQEQPAKPVTEQERLPLTLWYFEELLQRDVPDRLDDYLEAIGCRSRDEFYELIRREFMYHQGRKTRLAPEGRN
;
A
#
# COMPACT_ATOMS: atom_id res chain seq x y z
N MET A 1 13.91 1.05 -8.97
CA MET A 1 14.29 0.01 -7.99
C MET A 1 14.31 -1.33 -8.73
N THR A 2 15.45 -2.02 -8.72
CA THR A 2 15.77 -3.08 -9.70
C THR A 2 15.60 -4.50 -9.15
N ALA A 3 16.03 -4.80 -7.92
CA ALA A 3 15.82 -6.10 -7.29
C ALA A 3 15.80 -6.01 -5.76
N VAL A 4 14.99 -6.85 -5.11
CA VAL A 4 14.93 -7.01 -3.65
C VAL A 4 15.23 -8.47 -3.30
N VAL A 5 16.07 -8.73 -2.31
CA VAL A 5 16.42 -10.11 -1.87
C VAL A 5 16.22 -10.22 -0.36
N PHE A 6 15.44 -11.21 0.07
CA PHE A 6 15.22 -11.54 1.48
C PHE A 6 16.20 -12.63 1.93
N ALA A 7 17.17 -12.26 2.77
CA ALA A 7 18.25 -13.13 3.21
C ALA A 7 18.63 -12.84 4.69
N GLY A 8 19.18 -13.84 5.36
CA GLY A 8 19.75 -13.69 6.70
C GLY A 8 20.78 -14.78 6.99
N PRO A 9 20.39 -15.90 7.62
CA PRO A 9 21.33 -16.94 8.04
C PRO A 9 22.01 -17.69 6.88
N THR A 10 21.42 -17.71 5.69
CA THR A 10 21.94 -18.51 4.57
C THR A 10 23.07 -17.81 3.83
N ILE A 11 22.96 -16.50 3.63
CA ILE A 11 23.93 -15.74 2.84
C ILE A 11 23.96 -14.28 3.32
N ARG A 12 25.16 -13.69 3.35
CA ARG A 12 25.34 -12.32 3.81
C ARG A 12 24.93 -11.32 2.72
N ALA A 13 24.52 -10.13 3.14
CA ALA A 13 24.12 -9.07 2.22
C ALA A 13 25.22 -8.69 1.22
N GLU A 14 26.48 -8.67 1.66
CA GLU A 14 27.62 -8.33 0.80
C GLU A 14 27.82 -9.36 -0.32
N GLU A 15 27.53 -10.64 -0.05
CA GLU A 15 27.60 -11.70 -1.05
C GLU A 15 26.48 -11.57 -2.08
N VAL A 16 25.27 -11.19 -1.66
CA VAL A 16 24.15 -10.91 -2.58
C VAL A 16 24.53 -9.75 -3.52
N GLN A 17 25.04 -8.66 -2.95
CA GLN A 17 25.40 -7.45 -3.67
C GLN A 17 26.56 -7.64 -4.65
N ALA A 18 27.39 -8.67 -4.45
CA ALA A 18 28.46 -9.02 -5.39
C ALA A 18 27.92 -9.53 -6.75
N TYR A 19 26.68 -10.00 -6.83
CA TYR A 19 26.07 -10.48 -8.09
C TYR A 19 25.42 -9.35 -8.89
N PHE A 20 24.71 -8.44 -8.20
CA PHE A 20 24.01 -7.29 -8.81
C PHE A 20 23.58 -6.29 -7.73
N GLU A 21 23.27 -5.06 -8.14
CA GLU A 21 22.71 -4.04 -7.25
C GLU A 21 21.32 -4.46 -6.78
N ALA A 22 21.20 -4.78 -5.49
CA ALA A 22 19.99 -5.24 -4.85
C ALA A 22 19.79 -4.61 -3.47
N THR A 23 18.53 -4.35 -3.13
CA THR A 23 18.15 -4.09 -1.74
C THR A 23 18.04 -5.42 -1.01
N VAL A 24 18.95 -5.67 -0.07
CA VAL A 24 18.91 -6.87 0.77
C VAL A 24 18.10 -6.56 2.02
N LEU A 25 17.03 -7.32 2.24
CA LEU A 25 16.17 -7.24 3.41
C LEU A 25 16.39 -8.47 4.31
N PRO A 26 16.03 -8.38 5.61
CA PRO A 26 16.04 -9.52 6.53
C PRO A 26 15.25 -10.73 6.03
N PRO A 27 15.30 -11.90 6.70
CA PRO A 27 14.42 -13.03 6.40
C PRO A 27 12.95 -12.58 6.30
N ALA A 28 12.24 -13.06 5.29
CA ALA A 28 10.88 -12.59 5.03
C ALA A 28 9.86 -13.10 6.06
N GLY A 29 9.00 -12.21 6.54
CA GLY A 29 7.79 -12.50 7.29
C GLY A 29 6.52 -12.14 6.51
N GLN A 30 5.37 -12.40 7.11
CA GLN A 30 4.07 -12.07 6.54
C GLN A 30 3.95 -10.57 6.23
N GLY A 31 3.65 -10.28 4.97
CA GLY A 31 3.44 -8.94 4.43
C GLY A 31 4.67 -8.36 3.74
N ASP A 32 5.85 -8.93 3.91
CA ASP A 32 7.09 -8.32 3.41
C ASP A 32 7.22 -8.39 1.89
N ILE A 33 6.77 -9.49 1.28
CA ILE A 33 6.72 -9.63 -0.17
C ILE A 33 5.73 -8.61 -0.75
N TYR A 34 4.57 -8.44 -0.10
CA TYR A 34 3.59 -7.42 -0.49
C TYR A 34 4.17 -5.99 -0.38
N ARG A 35 4.87 -5.66 0.71
CA ARG A 35 5.53 -4.36 0.90
C ARG A 35 6.58 -4.09 -0.17
N ALA A 36 7.47 -5.05 -0.45
CA ALA A 36 8.50 -4.93 -1.48
C ALA A 36 7.88 -4.71 -2.88
N ALA A 37 6.83 -5.45 -3.20
CA ALA A 37 6.10 -5.28 -4.45
C ALA A 37 5.42 -3.90 -4.55
N ARG A 38 4.80 -3.40 -3.48
CA ARG A 38 4.20 -2.05 -3.43
C ARG A 38 5.23 -0.93 -3.56
N GLN A 39 6.45 -1.14 -3.07
CA GLN A 39 7.58 -0.22 -3.20
C GLN A 39 8.22 -0.24 -4.62
N GLY A 40 7.68 -1.06 -5.53
CA GLY A 40 8.06 -1.03 -6.95
C GLY A 40 9.22 -1.95 -7.31
N ALA A 41 9.45 -3.03 -6.54
CA ALA A 41 10.40 -4.08 -6.91
C ALA A 41 10.06 -4.67 -8.30
N LYS A 42 11.07 -4.92 -9.13
CA LYS A 42 10.93 -5.57 -10.45
C LYS A 42 11.28 -7.05 -10.43
N ALA A 43 12.18 -7.43 -9.53
CA ALA A 43 12.49 -8.81 -9.20
C ALA A 43 12.58 -8.97 -7.68
N ILE A 44 12.11 -10.08 -7.15
CA ILE A 44 12.16 -10.44 -5.73
C ILE A 44 12.82 -11.82 -5.60
N GLY A 45 13.90 -11.90 -4.82
CA GLY A 45 14.51 -13.16 -4.42
C GLY A 45 14.14 -13.51 -2.98
N LEU A 46 13.56 -14.68 -2.76
CA LEU A 46 13.26 -15.20 -1.43
C LEU A 46 14.23 -16.33 -1.11
N ILE A 47 15.16 -16.10 -0.18
CA ILE A 47 16.09 -17.13 0.31
C ILE A 47 15.58 -17.58 1.69
N ASP A 48 15.61 -16.66 2.65
CA ASP A 48 15.27 -16.93 4.04
C ASP A 48 13.91 -16.35 4.44
N GLY A 49 13.23 -17.05 5.34
CA GLY A 49 12.00 -16.61 5.99
C GLY A 49 11.99 -17.03 7.46
N TYR A 50 11.21 -16.32 8.29
CA TYR A 50 11.10 -16.65 9.70
C TYR A 50 10.26 -17.92 9.93
N PHE A 51 10.84 -18.87 10.68
CA PHE A 51 10.16 -20.10 11.13
C PHE A 51 9.47 -19.94 12.50
N GLN A 52 9.87 -18.96 13.31
CA GLN A 52 9.31 -18.72 14.65
C GLN A 52 9.22 -17.22 14.97
N GLY A 53 8.35 -16.86 15.90
CA GLY A 53 8.21 -15.49 16.44
C GLY A 53 7.35 -14.56 15.59
N VAL A 54 7.29 -14.76 14.27
CA VAL A 54 6.40 -14.03 13.36
C VAL A 54 5.73 -14.98 12.36
N PRO A 55 4.53 -14.66 11.86
CA PRO A 55 3.90 -15.45 10.81
C PRO A 55 4.78 -15.45 9.55
N SER A 56 5.00 -16.62 8.95
CA SER A 56 5.80 -16.77 7.74
C SER A 56 5.10 -16.17 6.51
N VAL A 57 5.89 -15.88 5.47
CA VAL A 57 5.40 -15.40 4.17
C VAL A 57 4.28 -16.29 3.65
N TRP A 58 3.18 -15.66 3.23
CA TRP A 58 2.06 -16.35 2.61
C TRP A 58 2.28 -16.53 1.11
N HIS A 59 1.90 -17.71 0.61
CA HIS A 59 1.87 -18.00 -0.82
C HIS A 59 1.05 -16.97 -1.62
N LYS A 60 0.01 -16.39 -1.02
CA LYS A 60 -0.79 -15.31 -1.64
C LYS A 60 -0.04 -14.02 -1.89
N GLU A 61 0.96 -13.69 -1.07
CA GLU A 61 1.79 -12.49 -1.31
C GLU A 61 2.63 -12.66 -2.57
N ILE A 62 3.18 -13.85 -2.76
CA ILE A 62 3.99 -14.21 -3.93
C ILE A 62 3.11 -14.27 -5.18
N LEU A 63 1.97 -14.97 -5.12
CA LEU A 63 1.00 -14.99 -6.21
C LEU A 63 0.57 -13.57 -6.61
N TRP A 64 0.38 -12.69 -5.62
CA TRP A 64 0.03 -11.30 -5.90
C TRP A 64 1.17 -10.53 -6.58
N ALA A 65 2.41 -10.70 -6.14
CA ALA A 65 3.57 -10.09 -6.79
C ALA A 65 3.70 -10.56 -8.25
N LEU A 66 3.52 -11.86 -8.50
CA LEU A 66 3.48 -12.44 -9.86
C LEU A 66 2.35 -11.83 -10.70
N GLU A 67 1.15 -11.66 -10.14
CA GLU A 67 0.02 -10.97 -10.80
C GLU A 67 0.35 -9.52 -11.19
N GLN A 68 1.23 -8.83 -10.43
CA GLN A 68 1.72 -7.49 -10.77
C GLN A 68 2.83 -7.50 -11.85
N GLY A 69 3.19 -8.66 -12.39
CA GLY A 69 4.28 -8.81 -13.37
C GLY A 69 5.67 -8.71 -12.75
N ILE A 70 5.81 -8.94 -11.44
CA ILE A 70 7.10 -8.96 -10.74
C ILE A 70 7.66 -10.38 -10.80
N ALA A 71 8.90 -10.53 -11.24
CA ALA A 71 9.57 -11.83 -11.23
C ALA A 71 9.93 -12.23 -9.79
N VAL A 72 9.50 -13.42 -9.35
CA VAL A 72 9.80 -13.93 -8.00
C VAL A 72 10.63 -15.21 -8.10
N PHE A 73 11.75 -15.25 -7.38
CA PHE A 73 12.69 -16.36 -7.34
C PHE A 73 12.74 -16.94 -5.92
N GLY A 74 12.94 -18.25 -5.78
CA GLY A 74 13.07 -18.91 -4.48
C GLY A 74 14.13 -20.01 -4.46
N SER A 75 14.86 -20.12 -3.35
CA SER A 75 15.89 -21.14 -3.13
C SER A 75 16.15 -21.40 -1.64
N ALA A 76 16.97 -22.41 -1.34
CA ALA A 76 17.64 -22.69 -0.07
C ALA A 76 16.79 -22.97 1.18
N SER A 77 15.84 -22.10 1.53
CA SER A 77 15.06 -22.20 2.77
C SER A 77 13.56 -22.08 2.51
N MET A 78 12.87 -21.20 3.24
CA MET A 78 11.47 -20.82 2.98
C MET A 78 11.22 -20.50 1.49
N GLY A 79 12.24 -19.96 0.80
CA GLY A 79 12.21 -19.72 -0.64
C GLY A 79 12.02 -20.98 -1.48
N ALA A 80 12.75 -22.06 -1.17
CA ALA A 80 12.65 -23.33 -1.88
C ALA A 80 11.25 -23.96 -1.71
N LEU A 81 10.72 -23.94 -0.48
CA LEU A 81 9.36 -24.42 -0.17
C LEU A 81 8.31 -23.67 -1.00
N ARG A 82 8.33 -22.33 -0.97
CA ARG A 82 7.39 -21.51 -1.73
C ARG A 82 7.56 -21.66 -3.24
N ALA A 83 8.79 -21.82 -3.72
CA ALA A 83 9.03 -22.09 -5.13
C ALA A 83 8.46 -23.45 -5.55
N ALA A 84 8.63 -24.50 -4.75
CA ALA A 84 8.06 -25.81 -5.04
C ALA A 84 6.53 -25.76 -5.15
N GLU A 85 5.86 -25.05 -4.23
CA GLU A 85 4.41 -24.83 -4.25
C GLU A 85 3.93 -23.96 -5.42
N LEU A 86 4.73 -22.96 -5.83
CA LEU A 86 4.29 -21.88 -6.72
C LEU A 86 4.94 -21.89 -8.11
N SER A 87 5.77 -22.89 -8.41
CA SER A 87 6.43 -23.05 -9.72
C SER A 87 5.42 -23.12 -10.86
N ALA A 88 4.31 -23.85 -10.66
CA ALA A 88 3.20 -23.94 -11.62
C ALA A 88 2.50 -22.59 -11.89
N PHE A 89 2.71 -21.59 -11.04
CA PHE A 89 2.12 -20.24 -11.15
C PHE A 89 3.14 -19.18 -11.59
N GLY A 90 4.38 -19.56 -11.90
CA GLY A 90 5.41 -18.67 -12.44
C GLY A 90 6.48 -18.22 -11.44
N MET A 91 6.49 -18.72 -10.20
CA MET A 91 7.64 -18.54 -9.32
C MET A 91 8.82 -19.37 -9.84
N VAL A 92 10.02 -18.80 -9.88
CA VAL A 92 11.22 -19.49 -10.38
C VAL A 92 11.97 -20.10 -9.20
N GLY A 93 11.97 -21.43 -9.10
CA GLY A 93 12.84 -22.14 -8.16
C GLY A 93 14.26 -22.31 -8.71
N ALA A 94 15.25 -22.34 -7.82
CA ALA A 94 16.65 -22.59 -8.14
C ALA A 94 17.34 -23.41 -7.04
N GLY A 95 18.32 -24.23 -7.43
CA GLY A 95 19.09 -25.07 -6.52
C GLY A 95 18.47 -26.43 -6.20
N CYS A 96 19.28 -27.32 -5.65
CA CYS A 96 18.93 -28.72 -5.42
C CYS A 96 17.90 -28.89 -4.29
N ILE A 97 17.81 -27.95 -3.34
CA ILE A 97 16.82 -28.00 -2.26
C ILE A 97 15.43 -27.73 -2.83
N TYR A 98 15.30 -26.76 -3.76
CA TYR A 98 14.05 -26.55 -4.49
C TYR A 98 13.66 -27.80 -5.29
N GLU A 99 14.58 -28.39 -6.05
CA GLU A 99 14.31 -29.59 -6.85
C GLU A 99 13.87 -30.77 -5.98
N ALA A 100 14.47 -30.93 -4.80
CA ALA A 100 14.12 -31.98 -3.86
C ALA A 100 12.70 -31.80 -3.28
N TYR A 101 12.27 -30.56 -2.99
CA TYR A 101 10.88 -30.30 -2.60
C TYR A 101 9.91 -30.45 -3.77
N ALA A 102 10.26 -29.94 -4.97
CA ALA A 102 9.41 -30.01 -6.15
C ALA A 102 9.16 -31.47 -6.61
N SER A 103 10.14 -32.35 -6.43
CA SER A 103 10.02 -33.78 -6.70
C SER A 103 9.35 -34.58 -5.56
N GLY A 104 9.17 -33.98 -4.39
CA GLY A 104 8.70 -34.66 -3.18
C GLY A 104 9.73 -35.55 -2.50
N ALA A 105 11.02 -35.47 -2.89
CA ALA A 105 12.12 -36.15 -2.19
C ALA A 105 12.33 -35.58 -0.77
N LEU A 106 12.04 -34.29 -0.57
CA LEU A 106 11.87 -33.65 0.72
C LEU A 106 10.40 -33.22 0.89
N ILE A 107 9.87 -33.42 2.09
CA ILE A 107 8.49 -33.06 2.45
C ILE A 107 8.47 -32.25 3.75
N ASP A 108 9.36 -32.57 4.69
CA ASP A 108 9.38 -31.91 5.99
C ASP A 108 9.96 -30.48 5.89
N ASP A 109 9.25 -29.51 6.48
CA ASP A 109 9.67 -28.10 6.55
C ASP A 109 10.94 -27.91 7.40
N ASP A 110 11.18 -28.82 8.35
CA ASP A 110 12.32 -28.76 9.26
C ASP A 110 13.66 -29.06 8.57
N GLU A 111 13.64 -29.53 7.32
CA GLU A 111 14.86 -29.87 6.57
C GLU A 111 15.74 -28.65 6.32
N VAL A 112 15.09 -27.48 6.16
CA VAL A 112 15.75 -26.20 5.88
C VAL A 112 15.72 -25.20 7.05
N ALA A 113 15.05 -25.58 8.14
CA ALA A 113 14.91 -24.75 9.33
C ALA A 113 16.23 -24.68 10.12
N VAL A 114 16.52 -23.50 10.66
CA VAL A 114 17.76 -23.23 11.41
C VAL A 114 17.45 -22.29 12.57
N LEU A 115 18.12 -22.50 13.71
CA LEU A 115 18.20 -21.48 14.76
C LEU A 115 19.21 -20.44 14.33
N HIS A 116 18.87 -19.16 14.38
CA HIS A 116 19.79 -18.08 14.03
C HIS A 116 19.81 -17.01 15.12
N SER A 117 20.90 -16.24 15.16
CA SER A 117 21.02 -15.10 16.06
C SER A 117 20.01 -13.99 15.71
N PRO A 118 19.77 -13.04 16.63
CA PRO A 118 19.03 -11.81 16.32
C PRO A 118 19.68 -10.98 15.19
N ALA A 119 18.93 -9.98 14.71
CA ALA A 119 19.33 -9.10 13.61
C ALA A 119 20.59 -8.29 13.92
N GLU A 120 20.77 -7.90 15.18
CA GLU A 120 21.91 -7.13 15.69
C GLU A 120 23.24 -7.88 15.54
N LEU A 121 23.17 -9.21 15.46
CA LEU A 121 24.30 -10.12 15.25
C LEU A 121 24.36 -10.65 13.81
N GLY A 122 23.56 -10.08 12.90
CA GLY A 122 23.58 -10.41 11.47
C GLY A 122 22.95 -11.76 11.11
N PHE A 123 22.01 -12.26 11.93
CA PHE A 123 21.32 -13.54 11.69
C PHE A 123 22.25 -14.76 11.55
N ALA A 124 23.41 -14.77 12.23
CA ALA A 124 24.33 -15.88 12.17
C ALA A 124 23.65 -17.22 12.54
N PRO A 125 23.81 -18.30 11.75
CA PRO A 125 23.24 -19.60 12.07
C PRO A 125 23.89 -20.16 13.34
N LEU A 126 23.05 -20.66 14.26
CA LEU A 126 23.41 -21.27 15.53
C LEU A 126 23.13 -22.79 15.54
N SER A 127 22.45 -23.30 14.52
CA SER A 127 22.29 -24.73 14.25
C SER A 127 22.51 -25.03 12.76
N GLU A 128 22.54 -26.30 12.41
CA GLU A 128 22.76 -26.81 11.06
C GLU A 128 21.41 -27.28 10.46
N PRO A 129 21.06 -26.83 9.24
CA PRO A 129 19.88 -27.34 8.55
C PRO A 129 20.11 -28.79 8.12
N MET A 130 19.05 -29.61 8.14
CA MET A 130 19.18 -31.04 7.84
C MET A 130 19.70 -31.29 6.41
N VAL A 131 19.33 -30.44 5.44
CA VAL A 131 19.85 -30.54 4.07
C VAL A 131 21.38 -30.40 3.99
N SER A 132 21.98 -29.48 4.77
CA SER A 132 23.45 -29.33 4.84
C SER A 132 24.10 -30.50 5.57
N ILE A 133 23.45 -31.06 6.60
CA ILE A 133 23.90 -32.29 7.27
C ILE A 133 23.91 -33.46 6.29
N ARG A 134 22.83 -33.66 5.52
CA ARG A 134 22.73 -34.70 4.48
C ARG A 134 23.82 -34.54 3.43
N ALA A 135 24.03 -33.34 2.91
CA ALA A 135 25.08 -33.06 1.93
C ALA A 135 26.48 -33.31 2.49
N THR A 136 26.73 -32.93 3.76
CA THR A 136 28.00 -33.15 4.45
C THR A 136 28.27 -34.65 4.65
N VAL A 137 27.28 -35.42 5.10
CA VAL A 137 27.42 -36.87 5.29
C VAL A 137 27.59 -37.60 3.95
N ALA A 138 26.85 -37.20 2.90
CA ALA A 138 27.01 -37.77 1.57
C ALA A 138 28.43 -37.55 1.02
N ARG A 139 29.00 -36.35 1.23
CA ARG A 139 30.39 -36.06 0.88
C ARG A 139 31.37 -36.92 1.68
N ALA A 140 31.17 -37.04 3.00
CA ALA A 140 32.02 -37.87 3.86
C ALA A 140 32.01 -39.34 3.42
N GLN A 141 30.85 -39.85 3.01
CA GLN A 141 30.70 -41.20 2.48
C GLN A 141 31.40 -41.36 1.13
N GLY A 142 31.26 -40.37 0.22
CA GLY A 142 31.96 -40.35 -1.06
C GLY A 142 33.50 -40.29 -0.93
N GLU A 143 34.00 -39.66 0.13
CA GLU A 143 35.43 -39.60 0.49
C GLU A 143 35.89 -40.77 1.38
N ALA A 144 35.02 -41.78 1.60
CA ALA A 144 35.27 -42.96 2.44
C ALA A 144 35.66 -42.64 3.90
N VAL A 145 35.23 -41.49 4.42
CA VAL A 145 35.38 -41.10 5.84
C VAL A 145 34.33 -41.78 6.71
N LEU A 146 33.14 -42.02 6.14
CA LEU A 146 32.05 -42.77 6.77
C LEU A 146 31.64 -43.94 5.90
N GLU A 147 31.42 -45.09 6.53
CA GLU A 147 30.72 -46.23 5.91
C GLU A 147 29.21 -45.97 5.85
N ALA A 148 28.48 -46.75 5.05
CA ALA A 148 27.05 -46.52 4.79
C ALA A 148 26.18 -46.63 6.05
N ASP A 149 26.50 -47.54 6.96
CA ASP A 149 25.82 -47.72 8.25
C ASP A 149 26.11 -46.55 9.20
N GLN A 150 27.36 -46.06 9.23
CA GLN A 150 27.79 -44.91 10.02
C GLN A 150 27.11 -43.63 9.54
N ALA A 151 27.07 -43.42 8.22
CA ALA A 151 26.36 -42.31 7.58
C ALA A 151 24.86 -42.33 7.96
N ALA A 152 24.20 -43.48 7.83
CA ALA A 152 22.80 -43.63 8.23
C ALA A 152 22.59 -43.34 9.72
N ALA A 153 23.48 -43.81 10.59
CA ALA A 153 23.41 -43.56 12.03
C ALA A 153 23.51 -42.06 12.36
N VAL A 154 24.46 -41.33 11.75
CA VAL A 154 24.61 -39.88 11.93
C VAL A 154 23.36 -39.13 11.46
N LEU A 155 22.81 -39.49 10.30
CA LEU A 155 21.60 -38.86 9.77
C LEU A 155 20.38 -39.11 10.66
N ASN A 156 20.21 -40.32 11.18
CA ASN A 156 19.13 -40.65 12.11
C ASN A 156 19.26 -39.86 13.42
N ALA A 157 20.47 -39.77 13.98
CA ALA A 157 20.74 -38.98 15.17
C ALA A 157 20.46 -37.48 14.95
N ALA A 158 20.83 -36.93 13.79
CA ALA A 158 20.55 -35.54 13.44
C ALA A 158 19.05 -35.28 13.25
N LYS A 159 18.33 -36.16 12.52
CA LYS A 159 16.90 -36.00 12.25
C LYS A 159 16.04 -36.17 13.50
N ALA A 160 16.43 -37.03 14.43
CA ALA A 160 15.76 -37.21 15.72
C ALA A 160 15.82 -35.97 16.63
N ARG A 161 16.74 -35.04 16.36
CA ARG A 161 16.86 -33.78 17.11
C ARG A 161 15.95 -32.71 16.51
N PHE A 162 15.32 -31.94 17.39
CA PHE A 162 14.66 -30.70 17.01
C PHE A 162 15.68 -29.76 16.34
N TYR A 163 15.27 -29.06 15.27
CA TYR A 163 16.18 -28.33 14.39
C TYR A 163 17.08 -27.31 15.11
N GLN A 164 16.63 -26.75 16.24
CA GLN A 164 17.41 -25.82 17.05
C GLN A 164 18.60 -26.46 17.77
N HIS A 165 18.56 -27.78 17.96
CA HIS A 165 19.61 -28.55 18.64
C HIS A 165 20.48 -29.35 17.67
N ARG A 166 20.32 -29.13 16.35
CA ARG A 166 21.16 -29.75 15.33
C ARG A 166 22.49 -29.02 15.25
N VAL A 167 23.41 -29.37 16.14
CA VAL A 167 24.80 -28.93 16.09
C VAL A 167 25.71 -30.15 16.11
N TRP A 168 26.80 -30.11 15.35
CA TRP A 168 27.66 -31.28 15.18
C TRP A 168 28.20 -31.81 16.50
N GLU A 169 28.51 -30.95 17.47
CA GLU A 169 28.96 -31.36 18.80
C GLU A 169 27.92 -32.22 19.51
N LEU A 170 26.64 -31.86 19.43
CA LEU A 170 25.54 -32.62 20.03
C LEU A 170 25.20 -33.88 19.24
N ILE A 171 25.31 -33.86 17.90
CA ILE A 171 25.07 -35.04 17.06
C ILE A 171 26.14 -36.10 17.32
N LEU A 172 27.41 -35.69 17.38
CA LEU A 172 28.55 -36.59 17.62
C LEU A 172 28.66 -37.07 19.07
N ALA A 173 27.97 -36.42 20.02
CA ALA A 173 27.94 -36.86 21.41
C ALA A 173 27.38 -38.28 21.55
N ASP A 174 26.46 -38.69 20.67
CA ASP A 174 25.86 -40.03 20.68
C ASP A 174 26.86 -41.14 20.24
N PHE A 175 27.97 -40.74 19.62
CA PHE A 175 28.93 -41.65 18.99
C PHE A 175 30.34 -41.56 19.60
N GLN A 176 30.51 -40.95 20.79
CA GLN A 176 31.83 -40.76 21.39
C GLN A 176 32.63 -42.06 21.60
N ALA A 177 31.95 -43.18 21.84
CA ALA A 177 32.59 -44.49 21.98
C ALA A 177 32.91 -45.17 20.64
N ALA A 178 32.44 -44.63 19.50
CA ALA A 178 32.62 -45.23 18.20
C ALA A 178 34.01 -44.89 17.61
N PRO A 179 34.80 -45.88 17.13
CA PRO A 179 36.17 -45.65 16.65
C PRO A 179 36.28 -44.66 15.48
N TRP A 180 35.25 -44.57 14.63
CA TRP A 180 35.20 -43.68 13.47
C TRP A 180 34.89 -42.21 13.83
N CYS A 181 34.34 -41.95 15.03
CA CYS A 181 33.81 -40.64 15.40
C CYS A 181 34.87 -39.54 15.41
N GLU A 182 36.08 -39.81 15.93
CA GLU A 182 37.14 -38.80 15.99
C GLU A 182 37.72 -38.47 14.60
N GLY A 183 37.80 -39.47 13.72
CA GLY A 183 38.19 -39.27 12.32
C GLY A 183 37.20 -38.36 11.60
N PHE A 184 35.90 -38.63 11.73
CA PHE A 184 34.84 -37.80 11.15
C PHE A 184 34.80 -36.39 11.77
N ARG A 185 34.97 -36.27 13.09
CA ARG A 185 35.09 -34.98 13.79
C ARG A 185 36.23 -34.12 13.25
N THR A 186 37.39 -34.73 13.00
CA THR A 186 38.54 -34.04 12.42
C THR A 186 38.25 -33.59 10.99
N TRP A 187 37.66 -34.48 10.18
CA TRP A 187 37.29 -34.19 8.80
C TRP A 187 36.27 -33.04 8.68
N LEU A 188 35.29 -32.97 9.59
CA LEU A 188 34.26 -31.92 9.66
C LEU A 188 34.82 -30.49 9.81
N LYS A 189 36.10 -30.29 10.14
CA LYS A 189 36.71 -28.95 10.17
C LYS A 189 36.84 -28.33 8.77
N SER A 190 36.86 -29.15 7.72
CA SER A 190 37.01 -28.71 6.32
C SER A 190 36.05 -29.36 5.34
N GLY A 191 35.41 -30.47 5.74
CA GLY A 191 34.50 -31.25 4.88
C GLY A 191 33.03 -30.79 4.86
N ARG A 192 32.65 -29.81 5.69
CA ARG A 192 31.24 -29.33 5.75
C ARG A 192 30.79 -28.77 4.41
N VAL A 193 29.53 -29.05 4.08
CA VAL A 193 28.84 -28.55 2.90
C VAL A 193 27.71 -27.65 3.35
N ASP A 194 27.70 -26.41 2.86
CA ASP A 194 26.63 -25.44 3.11
C ASP A 194 25.65 -25.43 1.93
N ALA A 195 24.80 -26.45 1.88
CA ALA A 195 23.87 -26.65 0.77
C ALA A 195 22.92 -25.46 0.59
N LYS A 196 22.51 -24.81 1.69
CA LYS A 196 21.66 -23.62 1.62
C LYS A 196 22.38 -22.46 0.94
N ARG A 197 23.64 -22.20 1.29
CA ARG A 197 24.42 -21.11 0.67
C ARG A 197 24.74 -21.38 -0.79
N ASP A 198 24.99 -22.64 -1.16
CA ASP A 198 25.20 -23.04 -2.55
C ASP A 198 23.93 -22.81 -3.40
N ASP A 199 22.76 -23.24 -2.91
CA ASP A 199 21.45 -22.98 -3.55
C ASP A 199 21.16 -21.47 -3.68
N ALA A 200 21.46 -20.70 -2.63
CA ALA A 200 21.31 -19.24 -2.66
C ALA A 200 22.16 -18.60 -3.77
N ARG A 201 23.42 -19.03 -3.92
CA ARG A 201 24.33 -18.55 -4.97
C ARG A 201 23.83 -18.90 -6.37
N GLU A 202 23.26 -20.09 -6.54
CA GLU A 202 22.67 -20.51 -7.81
C GLU A 202 21.47 -19.62 -8.17
N MET A 203 20.57 -19.36 -7.22
CA MET A 203 19.44 -18.44 -7.42
C MET A 203 19.90 -17.04 -7.78
N LEU A 204 20.94 -16.52 -7.10
CA LEU A 204 21.51 -15.22 -7.40
C LEU A 204 22.10 -15.17 -8.82
N ALA A 205 22.80 -16.21 -9.26
CA ALA A 205 23.27 -16.31 -10.64
C ALA A 205 22.11 -16.28 -11.64
N VAL A 206 21.03 -17.02 -11.36
CA VAL A 206 19.80 -17.02 -12.16
C VAL A 206 19.16 -15.63 -12.23
N MET A 207 19.05 -14.95 -11.09
CA MET A 207 18.50 -13.59 -11.01
C MET A 207 19.36 -12.58 -11.77
N ALA A 208 20.69 -12.69 -11.65
CA ALA A 208 21.63 -11.81 -12.34
C ALA A 208 21.45 -11.91 -13.87
N ALA A 209 21.35 -13.12 -14.42
CA ALA A 209 21.11 -13.35 -15.84
C ALA A 209 19.76 -12.77 -16.30
N TYR A 210 18.71 -12.91 -15.48
CA TYR A 210 17.40 -12.31 -15.75
C TYR A 210 17.45 -10.78 -15.79
N LEU A 211 18.10 -10.15 -14.81
CA LEU A 211 18.22 -8.69 -14.73
C LEU A 211 19.03 -8.09 -15.89
N LYS A 212 19.99 -8.86 -16.46
CA LYS A 212 20.74 -8.49 -17.66
C LYS A 212 19.95 -8.66 -18.96
N GLY A 213 18.75 -9.25 -18.92
CA GLY A 213 17.96 -9.58 -20.11
C GLY A 213 18.48 -10.78 -20.90
N GLU A 214 19.39 -11.58 -20.32
CA GLU A 214 19.97 -12.78 -20.94
C GLU A 214 19.02 -13.98 -20.85
N ARG A 215 18.02 -13.92 -19.96
CA ARG A 215 16.87 -14.84 -19.92
C ARG A 215 15.62 -14.15 -20.46
N GLY A 216 14.83 -14.91 -21.21
CA GLY A 216 13.51 -14.47 -21.68
C GLY A 216 12.56 -14.13 -20.52
N PRO A 217 11.43 -13.44 -20.79
CA PRO A 217 10.47 -13.07 -19.76
C PRO A 217 10.02 -14.31 -18.98
N VAL A 218 9.86 -14.18 -17.66
CA VAL A 218 9.33 -15.26 -16.81
C VAL A 218 7.96 -15.68 -17.37
N PRO A 219 7.78 -16.93 -17.83
CA PRO A 219 6.57 -17.31 -18.53
C PRO A 219 5.47 -17.76 -17.55
N ALA A 220 4.41 -16.98 -17.42
CA ALA A 220 3.04 -17.43 -17.13
C ALA A 220 2.06 -16.25 -17.29
N PRO A 221 0.81 -16.46 -17.76
CA PRO A 221 -0.22 -15.43 -17.71
C PRO A 221 -0.58 -15.13 -16.25
N PRO A 222 -0.94 -13.88 -15.91
CA PRO A 222 -1.31 -13.54 -14.54
C PRO A 222 -2.62 -14.25 -14.22
N LEU A 223 -2.54 -15.37 -13.49
CA LEU A 223 -3.72 -15.93 -12.85
C LEU A 223 -4.20 -14.88 -11.85
N LYS A 224 -5.39 -14.34 -12.06
CA LYS A 224 -5.96 -13.34 -11.15
C LYS A 224 -6.08 -13.96 -9.77
N VAL A 225 -5.38 -13.40 -8.80
CA VAL A 225 -5.34 -13.96 -7.45
C VAL A 225 -6.65 -13.62 -6.75
N GLU A 226 -7.35 -14.66 -6.29
CA GLU A 226 -8.58 -14.48 -5.53
C GLU A 226 -8.34 -13.68 -4.25
N ARG A 227 -9.08 -12.58 -4.10
CA ARG A 227 -8.96 -11.63 -2.99
C ARG A 227 -9.76 -12.12 -1.79
N THR A 228 -9.31 -13.22 -1.18
CA THR A 228 -9.96 -13.78 0.02
C THR A 228 -10.00 -12.79 1.17
N LEU A 229 -10.93 -12.97 2.10
CA LEU A 229 -11.06 -12.10 3.29
C LEU A 229 -9.75 -12.00 4.07
N ALA A 230 -9.05 -13.12 4.30
CA ALA A 230 -7.75 -13.12 4.97
C ALA A 230 -6.69 -12.25 4.26
N TRP A 231 -6.66 -12.29 2.92
CA TRP A 231 -5.78 -11.44 2.12
C TRP A 231 -6.16 -9.96 2.26
N GLN A 232 -7.44 -9.63 2.15
CA GLN A 232 -7.91 -8.25 2.30
C GLN A 232 -7.60 -7.69 3.68
N THR A 233 -7.77 -8.49 4.75
CA THR A 233 -7.42 -8.10 6.11
C THR A 233 -5.93 -7.84 6.27
N LEU A 234 -5.08 -8.69 5.69
CA LEU A 234 -3.62 -8.49 5.71
C LEU A 234 -3.25 -7.18 5.00
N VAL A 235 -3.77 -6.95 3.79
CA VAL A 235 -3.51 -5.73 3.03
C VAL A 235 -3.95 -4.49 3.81
N ARG A 236 -5.17 -4.48 4.36
CA ARG A 236 -5.67 -3.37 5.18
C ARG A 236 -4.79 -3.10 6.40
N ARG A 237 -4.31 -4.16 7.08
CA ARG A 237 -3.40 -4.02 8.23
C ARG A 237 -2.08 -3.38 7.80
N ILE A 238 -1.46 -3.88 6.74
CA ILE A 238 -0.18 -3.35 6.24
C ILE A 238 -0.33 -1.92 5.75
N GLU A 239 -1.40 -1.60 5.02
CA GLU A 239 -1.68 -0.24 4.57
C GLU A 239 -1.89 0.69 5.76
N ALA A 240 -2.61 0.27 6.80
CA ALA A 240 -2.74 1.02 8.05
C ALA A 240 -1.40 1.20 8.80
N GLU A 241 -0.52 0.19 8.79
CA GLU A 241 0.82 0.25 9.38
C GLU A 241 1.77 1.17 8.60
N ALA A 242 1.68 1.22 7.27
CA ALA A 242 2.44 2.16 6.44
C ALA A 242 2.04 3.62 6.72
N HIS A 243 0.86 3.81 7.33
CA HIS A 243 0.39 5.08 7.86
C HIS A 243 0.70 5.25 9.36
N LEU A 244 1.67 4.53 9.94
CA LEU A 244 2.15 4.80 11.30
C LEU A 244 2.71 6.21 11.36
N LEU A 245 1.84 7.13 11.74
CA LEU A 245 2.10 8.54 11.94
C LEU A 245 3.34 8.73 12.80
N GLN A 246 4.20 9.68 12.42
CA GLN A 246 5.33 10.08 13.24
C GLN A 246 4.83 10.55 14.61
N ALA A 247 5.70 10.51 15.62
CA ALA A 247 5.32 10.90 16.98
C ALA A 247 4.77 12.34 17.04
N GLU A 248 5.26 13.23 16.18
CA GLU A 248 4.79 14.61 16.03
C GLU A 248 3.36 14.66 15.48
N ASP A 249 3.08 14.01 14.35
CA ASP A 249 1.74 13.95 13.76
C ASP A 249 0.69 13.38 14.73
N ARG A 250 1.07 12.38 15.55
CA ARG A 250 0.17 11.83 16.57
C ARG A 250 -0.24 12.89 17.58
N ARG A 251 0.69 13.72 18.03
CA ARG A 251 0.42 14.83 18.96
C ARG A 251 -0.49 15.88 18.31
N VAL A 252 -0.28 16.19 17.03
CA VAL A 252 -1.18 17.09 16.28
C VAL A 252 -2.61 16.54 16.25
N LEU A 253 -2.77 15.22 16.03
CA LEU A 253 -4.09 14.60 16.09
C LEU A 253 -4.67 14.56 17.51
N ASP A 254 -3.84 14.47 18.55
CA ASP A 254 -4.31 14.55 19.94
C ASP A 254 -4.86 15.94 20.25
N GLU A 255 -4.18 17.02 19.81
CA GLU A 255 -4.71 18.39 19.90
C GLU A 255 -6.04 18.54 19.15
N LEU A 256 -6.14 17.96 17.95
CA LEU A 256 -7.38 17.96 17.17
C LEU A 256 -8.53 17.26 17.92
N ARG A 257 -8.26 16.18 18.65
CA ARG A 257 -9.27 15.41 19.41
C ARG A 257 -9.84 16.17 20.61
N LEU A 258 -9.18 17.24 21.06
CA LEU A 258 -9.68 18.07 22.16
C LEU A 258 -10.88 18.94 21.75
N ASP A 259 -11.12 19.13 20.44
CA ASP A 259 -12.31 19.77 19.89
C ASP A 259 -13.15 18.74 19.10
N PRO A 260 -14.16 18.11 19.73
CA PRO A 260 -14.94 17.05 19.11
C PRO A 260 -15.68 17.48 17.83
N ASP A 261 -16.18 18.72 17.78
CA ASP A 261 -16.92 19.23 16.63
C ASP A 261 -15.97 19.49 15.45
N HIS A 262 -14.80 20.07 15.72
CA HIS A 262 -13.76 20.24 14.71
C HIS A 262 -13.20 18.89 14.25
N TYR A 263 -12.95 17.96 15.18
CA TYR A 263 -12.50 16.60 14.88
C TYR A 263 -13.49 15.87 13.96
N GLU A 264 -14.79 15.87 14.26
CA GLU A 264 -15.80 15.21 13.42
C GLU A 264 -15.88 15.83 12.02
N GLY A 265 -15.77 17.15 11.92
CA GLY A 265 -15.71 17.86 10.64
C GLY A 265 -14.49 17.43 9.80
N VAL A 266 -13.31 17.36 10.42
CA VAL A 266 -12.07 16.91 9.75
C VAL A 266 -12.14 15.42 9.40
N ARG A 267 -12.61 14.57 10.32
CA ARG A 267 -12.78 13.13 10.14
C ARG A 267 -13.66 12.80 8.94
N THR A 268 -14.81 13.47 8.83
CA THR A 268 -15.74 13.29 7.71
C THR A 268 -15.08 13.63 6.38
N ARG A 269 -14.35 14.76 6.29
CA ARG A 269 -13.61 15.14 5.08
C ARG A 269 -12.50 14.15 4.75
N ALA A 270 -11.77 13.66 5.77
CA ALA A 270 -10.72 12.66 5.60
C ALA A 270 -11.27 11.32 5.09
N MET A 271 -12.41 10.86 5.62
CA MET A 271 -13.09 9.65 5.15
C MET A 271 -13.54 9.78 3.69
N LEU A 272 -14.16 10.92 3.32
CA LEU A 272 -14.57 11.19 1.94
C LEU A 272 -13.37 11.21 0.99
N ARG A 273 -12.26 11.85 1.39
CA ARG A 273 -11.00 11.82 0.64
C ARG A 273 -10.52 10.39 0.42
N HIS A 274 -10.44 9.59 1.48
CA HIS A 274 -9.95 8.23 1.43
C HIS A 274 -10.78 7.34 0.49
N LEU A 275 -12.11 7.39 0.61
CA LEU A 275 -13.01 6.63 -0.26
C LEU A 275 -12.92 7.09 -1.73
N SER A 276 -12.77 8.39 -1.97
CA SER A 276 -12.61 8.94 -3.32
C SER A 276 -11.31 8.46 -3.98
N LEU A 277 -10.22 8.39 -3.22
CA LEU A 277 -8.92 7.89 -3.71
C LEU A 277 -8.96 6.38 -3.98
N GLN A 278 -9.62 5.59 -3.11
CA GLN A 278 -9.83 4.16 -3.37
C GLN A 278 -10.58 3.92 -4.67
N GLU A 279 -11.64 4.70 -4.93
CA GLU A 279 -12.43 4.56 -6.16
C GLU A 279 -11.65 5.00 -7.41
N ALA A 280 -10.87 6.08 -7.30
CA ALA A 280 -9.97 6.49 -8.37
C ALA A 280 -8.94 5.41 -8.73
N GLY A 281 -8.38 4.73 -7.72
CA GLY A 281 -7.45 3.62 -7.88
C GLY A 281 -8.07 2.42 -8.61
N LYS A 282 -9.30 2.02 -8.26
CA LYS A 282 -10.03 0.94 -8.95
C LYS A 282 -10.32 1.27 -10.41
N SER A 283 -10.60 2.53 -10.71
CA SER A 283 -10.93 3.00 -12.06
C SER A 283 -9.70 3.29 -12.93
N GLY A 284 -8.47 3.12 -12.40
CA GLY A 284 -7.23 3.41 -13.12
C GLY A 284 -7.06 4.87 -13.53
N ARG A 285 -7.69 5.81 -12.82
CA ARG A 285 -7.66 7.24 -13.17
C ARG A 285 -6.30 7.85 -12.79
N THR A 286 -5.73 8.64 -13.69
CA THR A 286 -4.47 9.35 -13.46
C THR A 286 -4.67 10.85 -13.37
N VAL A 287 -3.81 11.53 -12.60
CA VAL A 287 -3.85 12.99 -12.43
C VAL A 287 -3.31 13.66 -13.70
N LYS A 288 -4.11 14.53 -14.31
CA LYS A 288 -3.66 15.38 -15.43
C LYS A 288 -2.78 16.51 -14.89
N ARG A 289 -1.65 16.80 -15.56
CA ARG A 289 -0.72 17.89 -15.18
C ARG A 289 -1.42 19.26 -15.01
N ALA A 290 -2.38 19.58 -15.88
CA ALA A 290 -3.14 20.82 -15.78
C ALA A 290 -3.99 20.90 -14.50
N ALA A 291 -4.56 19.77 -14.05
CA ALA A 291 -5.37 19.71 -12.83
C ALA A 291 -4.49 19.88 -11.58
N LEU A 292 -3.31 19.26 -11.56
CA LEU A 292 -2.31 19.42 -10.50
C LEU A 292 -1.84 20.88 -10.41
N ALA A 293 -1.46 21.50 -11.53
CA ALA A 293 -1.05 22.90 -11.57
C ALA A 293 -2.16 23.85 -11.09
N GLY A 294 -3.42 23.57 -11.45
CA GLY A 294 -4.58 24.30 -10.95
C GLY A 294 -4.74 24.20 -9.44
N GLN A 295 -4.61 22.99 -8.87
CA GLN A 295 -4.67 22.79 -7.41
C GLN A 295 -3.53 23.49 -6.67
N MET A 296 -2.30 23.43 -7.19
CA MET A 296 -1.16 24.16 -6.62
C MET A 296 -1.41 25.67 -6.61
N SER A 297 -1.91 26.23 -7.73
CA SER A 297 -2.21 27.65 -7.81
C SER A 297 -3.33 28.05 -6.84
N ALA A 298 -4.40 27.26 -6.74
CA ALA A 298 -5.51 27.51 -5.82
C ALA A 298 -5.06 27.46 -4.36
N HIS A 299 -4.30 26.43 -3.98
CA HIS A 299 -3.74 26.28 -2.63
C HIS A 299 -2.83 27.45 -2.26
N ARG A 300 -1.92 27.84 -3.17
CA ARG A 300 -1.01 28.98 -2.94
C ARG A 300 -1.77 30.30 -2.79
N LYS A 301 -2.80 30.53 -3.60
CA LYS A 301 -3.65 31.73 -3.47
C LYS A 301 -4.38 31.76 -2.12
N ALA A 302 -4.96 30.64 -1.70
CA ALA A 302 -5.70 30.53 -0.46
C ALA A 302 -4.87 30.84 0.80
N LEU A 303 -3.58 30.46 0.79
CA LEU A 303 -2.66 30.68 1.92
C LEU A 303 -1.71 31.88 1.72
N GLY A 304 -1.86 32.65 0.63
CA GLY A 304 -0.99 33.79 0.33
C GLY A 304 0.46 33.43 0.00
N LEU A 305 0.74 32.21 -0.49
CA LEU A 305 2.07 31.68 -0.76
C LEU A 305 2.59 32.08 -2.15
N PHE A 306 2.70 33.38 -2.41
CA PHE A 306 3.04 33.92 -3.73
C PHE A 306 4.53 33.80 -4.09
N SER A 307 5.41 33.72 -3.12
CA SER A 307 6.87 33.63 -3.33
C SER A 307 7.42 32.22 -3.13
N SER A 308 8.55 31.90 -3.76
CA SER A 308 9.22 30.61 -3.56
C SER A 308 9.78 30.46 -2.14
N SER A 309 10.18 31.55 -1.49
CA SER A 309 10.65 31.53 -0.10
C SER A 309 9.51 31.29 0.89
N SER A 310 8.36 31.94 0.71
CA SER A 310 7.17 31.69 1.54
C SER A 310 6.67 30.26 1.41
N LEU A 311 6.71 29.69 0.20
CA LEU A 311 6.32 28.30 -0.02
C LEU A 311 7.29 27.33 0.67
N ARG A 312 8.61 27.51 0.55
CA ARG A 312 9.59 26.66 1.22
C ARG A 312 9.43 26.69 2.73
N LYS A 313 9.30 27.89 3.31
CA LYS A 313 9.06 28.03 4.75
C LYS A 313 7.80 27.29 5.19
N TRP A 314 6.70 27.45 4.45
CA TRP A 314 5.46 26.74 4.77
C TRP A 314 5.62 25.21 4.67
N LEU A 315 6.37 24.71 3.69
CA LEU A 315 6.66 23.27 3.58
C LEU A 315 7.45 22.76 4.77
N ASP A 316 8.51 23.49 5.17
CA ASP A 316 9.34 23.14 6.32
C ASP A 316 8.51 23.17 7.62
N ASP A 317 7.70 24.20 7.83
CA ASP A 317 6.81 24.35 8.99
C ASP A 317 5.73 23.25 9.08
N ASN A 318 5.42 22.59 7.95
CA ASN A 318 4.44 21.49 7.88
C ASN A 318 5.10 20.11 7.72
N GLY A 319 6.43 20.01 7.81
CA GLY A 319 7.16 18.74 7.68
C GLY A 319 7.04 18.07 6.31
N LEU A 320 6.77 18.85 5.24
CA LEU A 320 6.54 18.33 3.90
C LEU A 320 7.75 18.55 2.99
N SER A 321 8.14 17.53 2.23
CA SER A 321 9.03 17.74 1.08
C SER A 321 8.25 18.32 -0.11
N ALA A 322 8.97 18.84 -1.11
CA ALA A 322 8.34 19.28 -2.36
C ALA A 322 7.61 18.12 -3.09
N ALA A 323 8.13 16.89 -2.98
CA ALA A 323 7.51 15.71 -3.55
C ALA A 323 6.22 15.32 -2.80
N ASP A 324 6.22 15.39 -1.47
CA ASP A 324 5.04 15.14 -0.65
C ASP A 324 3.94 16.14 -0.95
N TYR A 325 4.31 17.42 -1.12
CA TYR A 325 3.39 18.49 -1.49
C TYR A 325 2.75 18.27 -2.87
N GLU A 326 3.55 17.91 -3.88
CA GLU A 326 3.04 17.59 -5.22
C GLU A 326 2.13 16.36 -5.18
N GLY A 327 2.52 15.30 -4.47
CA GLY A 327 1.74 14.08 -4.29
C GLY A 327 0.39 14.35 -3.62
N TRP A 328 0.41 15.07 -2.49
CA TRP A 328 -0.79 15.43 -1.74
C TRP A 328 -1.79 16.23 -2.58
N LEU A 329 -1.32 17.22 -3.34
CA LEU A 329 -2.19 18.01 -4.21
C LEU A 329 -2.65 17.25 -5.45
N GLY A 330 -1.84 16.33 -5.97
CA GLY A 330 -2.24 15.40 -7.03
C GLY A 330 -3.39 14.51 -6.60
N GLU A 331 -3.28 13.90 -5.43
CA GLU A 331 -4.37 13.15 -4.80
C GLU A 331 -5.61 14.02 -4.56
N THR A 332 -5.43 15.27 -4.14
CA THR A 332 -6.54 16.21 -3.93
C THR A 332 -7.29 16.48 -5.23
N ALA A 333 -6.56 16.70 -6.34
CA ALA A 333 -7.16 16.85 -7.68
C ALA A 333 -7.94 15.59 -8.10
N LEU A 334 -7.36 14.42 -7.83
CA LEU A 334 -7.96 13.13 -8.17
C LEU A 334 -9.26 12.89 -7.40
N ALA A 335 -9.23 13.10 -6.08
CA ALA A 335 -10.39 12.97 -5.21
C ALA A 335 -11.51 13.93 -5.62
N GLY A 336 -11.17 15.19 -5.93
CA GLY A 336 -12.12 16.18 -6.43
C GLY A 336 -12.80 15.77 -7.73
N THR A 337 -12.05 15.15 -8.66
CA THR A 337 -12.61 14.65 -9.92
C THR A 337 -13.62 13.52 -9.70
N VAL A 338 -13.34 12.60 -8.75
CA VAL A 338 -14.29 11.54 -8.39
C VAL A 338 -15.54 12.13 -7.75
N ALA A 339 -15.38 13.04 -6.79
CA ALA A 339 -16.49 13.72 -6.14
C ALA A 339 -17.38 14.47 -7.16
N GLY A 340 -16.78 15.22 -8.09
CA GLY A 340 -17.52 15.94 -9.14
C GLY A 340 -18.35 15.01 -10.03
N SER A 341 -17.83 13.82 -10.36
CA SER A 341 -18.59 12.82 -11.15
C SER A 341 -19.83 12.28 -10.42
N LEU A 342 -19.86 12.39 -9.09
CA LEU A 342 -20.98 11.95 -8.26
C LEU A 342 -22.02 13.04 -8.03
N ASN A 343 -21.74 14.32 -8.32
CA ASN A 343 -22.63 15.45 -8.03
C ASN A 343 -24.07 15.23 -8.56
N GLY A 344 -24.22 14.65 -9.75
CA GLY A 344 -25.54 14.34 -10.33
C GLY A 344 -26.35 13.29 -9.56
N GLN A 345 -25.68 12.47 -8.73
CA GLN A 345 -26.28 11.39 -7.95
C GLN A 345 -26.47 11.76 -6.46
N LEU A 346 -25.94 12.90 -6.01
CA LEU A 346 -25.98 13.29 -4.60
C LEU A 346 -27.35 13.80 -4.12
N ALA A 347 -28.25 14.19 -5.03
CA ALA A 347 -29.51 14.83 -4.65
C ALA A 347 -30.35 14.03 -3.63
N PRO A 348 -30.58 12.71 -3.77
CA PRO A 348 -31.31 11.93 -2.77
C PRO A 348 -30.59 11.89 -1.41
N HIS A 349 -29.26 11.85 -1.41
CA HIS A 349 -28.43 11.82 -0.20
C HIS A 349 -28.45 13.18 0.52
N LEU A 350 -28.35 14.29 -0.21
CA LEU A 350 -28.50 15.63 0.36
C LEU A 350 -29.87 15.80 1.04
N LEU A 351 -30.93 15.28 0.43
CA LEU A 351 -32.27 15.30 1.04
C LEU A 351 -32.37 14.40 2.28
N ALA A 352 -31.64 13.29 2.34
CA ALA A 352 -31.57 12.44 3.52
C ALA A 352 -30.87 13.17 4.68
N GLU A 353 -29.72 13.80 4.42
CA GLU A 353 -28.98 14.61 5.41
C GLU A 353 -29.83 15.77 5.95
N LEU A 354 -30.55 16.49 5.07
CA LEU A 354 -31.45 17.57 5.51
C LEU A 354 -32.58 17.08 6.42
N ARG A 355 -33.06 15.84 6.21
CA ARG A 355 -34.10 15.24 7.07
C ARG A 355 -33.51 14.83 8.41
N GLN A 356 -32.33 14.22 8.41
CA GLN A 356 -31.62 13.84 9.63
C GLN A 356 -31.28 15.06 10.49
N ALA A 357 -30.85 16.16 9.86
CA ALA A 357 -30.59 17.44 10.53
C ALA A 357 -31.85 18.22 10.93
N GLY A 358 -33.06 17.74 10.58
CA GLY A 358 -34.32 18.43 10.88
C GLY A 358 -34.57 19.72 10.09
N VAL A 359 -33.71 20.09 9.13
CA VAL A 359 -33.80 21.34 8.36
C VAL A 359 -34.73 21.24 7.15
N TYR A 360 -35.01 20.02 6.69
CA TYR A 360 -35.81 19.75 5.49
C TYR A 360 -37.18 20.42 5.49
N THR A 361 -37.92 20.40 6.61
CA THR A 361 -39.28 20.95 6.70
C THR A 361 -39.29 22.48 6.50
N ARG A 362 -38.31 23.18 7.08
CA ARG A 362 -38.13 24.63 6.91
C ARG A 362 -37.87 25.00 5.44
N LEU A 363 -36.95 24.28 4.79
CA LEU A 363 -36.62 24.50 3.38
C LEU A 363 -37.80 24.18 2.46
N LYS A 364 -38.51 23.08 2.71
CA LYS A 364 -39.73 22.69 1.97
C LYS A 364 -40.81 23.77 2.05
N SER A 365 -41.11 24.28 3.25
CA SER A 365 -42.13 25.33 3.45
C SER A 365 -41.73 26.64 2.75
N ARG A 366 -40.45 27.03 2.83
CA ARG A 366 -39.92 28.21 2.14
C ARG A 366 -40.02 28.07 0.62
N ALA A 367 -39.66 26.91 0.08
CA ALA A 367 -39.76 26.62 -1.36
C ALA A 367 -41.21 26.72 -1.84
N ALA A 368 -42.17 26.09 -1.13
CA ALA A 368 -43.58 26.18 -1.46
C ALA A 368 -44.14 27.61 -1.39
N SER A 369 -43.74 28.40 -0.39
CA SER A 369 -44.12 29.82 -0.29
C SER A 369 -43.59 30.64 -1.46
N LYS A 370 -42.34 30.37 -1.88
CA LYS A 370 -41.72 31.04 -3.02
C LYS A 370 -42.47 30.72 -4.32
N GLU A 371 -42.81 29.46 -4.55
CA GLU A 371 -43.58 29.04 -5.73
C GLU A 371 -44.95 29.71 -5.80
N ARG A 372 -45.70 29.74 -4.69
CA ARG A 372 -47.00 30.43 -4.64
C ARG A 372 -46.87 31.93 -4.95
N TYR A 373 -45.83 32.58 -4.43
CA TYR A 373 -45.60 34.01 -4.68
C TYR A 373 -45.30 34.29 -6.17
N LEU A 374 -44.43 33.47 -6.78
CA LEU A 374 -44.09 33.63 -8.20
C LEU A 374 -45.28 33.32 -9.11
N ALA A 375 -46.09 32.30 -8.78
CA ALA A 375 -47.30 31.99 -9.53
C ALA A 375 -48.33 33.13 -9.51
N ALA A 376 -48.43 33.86 -8.40
CA ALA A 376 -49.34 34.99 -8.24
C ALA A 376 -48.90 36.27 -9.00
N GLN A 377 -47.68 36.32 -9.52
CA GLN A 377 -47.13 37.48 -10.23
C GLN A 377 -47.40 37.45 -11.76
N GLU A 378 -48.09 36.43 -12.29
CA GLU A 378 -48.48 36.26 -13.72
C GLU A 378 -47.38 36.61 -14.75
N GLN A 379 -46.10 36.38 -14.45
CA GLN A 379 -45.03 36.58 -15.43
C GLN A 379 -44.76 35.27 -16.19
N PRO A 380 -44.90 35.24 -17.53
CA PRO A 380 -44.44 34.08 -18.30
C PRO A 380 -42.94 33.92 -18.08
N ALA A 381 -42.48 32.68 -17.94
CA ALA A 381 -41.06 32.35 -17.74
C ALA A 381 -40.24 32.76 -18.97
N LYS A 382 -39.86 34.04 -19.05
CA LYS A 382 -38.89 34.52 -20.03
C LYS A 382 -37.49 34.14 -19.52
N PRO A 383 -36.59 33.65 -20.39
CA PRO A 383 -35.20 33.42 -20.00
C PRO A 383 -34.54 34.73 -19.58
N VAL A 384 -33.64 34.67 -18.61
CA VAL A 384 -32.89 35.84 -18.11
C VAL A 384 -32.05 36.44 -19.23
N THR A 385 -32.25 37.71 -19.52
CA THR A 385 -31.51 38.41 -20.59
C THR A 385 -30.08 38.72 -20.15
N GLU A 386 -29.16 38.90 -21.10
CA GLU A 386 -27.75 39.21 -20.78
C GLU A 386 -27.59 40.49 -19.95
N GLN A 387 -28.49 41.46 -20.12
CA GLN A 387 -28.51 42.72 -19.36
C GLN A 387 -28.91 42.52 -17.88
N GLU A 388 -29.69 41.47 -17.57
CA GLU A 388 -30.14 41.15 -16.20
C GLU A 388 -29.12 40.27 -15.44
N ARG A 389 -28.25 39.56 -16.16
CA ARG A 389 -27.30 38.61 -15.55
C ARG A 389 -26.30 39.29 -14.61
N LEU A 390 -25.69 40.41 -15.02
CA LEU A 390 -24.67 41.10 -14.21
C LEU A 390 -25.25 41.71 -12.91
N PRO A 391 -26.38 42.46 -12.94
CA PRO A 391 -27.01 42.94 -11.72
C PRO A 391 -27.43 41.82 -10.75
N LEU A 392 -27.96 40.71 -11.27
CA LEU A 392 -28.36 39.56 -10.45
C LEU A 392 -27.16 38.86 -9.80
N THR A 393 -26.03 38.74 -10.51
CA THR A 393 -24.79 38.19 -9.95
C THR A 393 -24.26 39.05 -8.82
N LEU A 394 -24.15 40.37 -9.02
CA LEU A 394 -23.67 41.29 -7.97
C LEU A 394 -24.58 41.24 -6.74
N TRP A 395 -25.90 41.31 -6.95
CA TRP A 395 -26.86 41.19 -5.86
C TRP A 395 -26.71 39.86 -5.09
N TYR A 396 -26.59 38.75 -5.79
CA TYR A 396 -26.51 37.44 -5.15
C TYR A 396 -25.24 37.27 -4.30
N PHE A 397 -24.08 37.66 -4.84
CA PHE A 397 -22.82 37.51 -4.12
C PHE A 397 -22.60 38.60 -3.08
N GLU A 398 -22.71 39.87 -3.46
CA GLU A 398 -22.32 41.00 -2.61
C GLU A 398 -23.40 41.36 -1.59
N GLU A 399 -24.68 41.38 -1.99
CA GLU A 399 -25.76 41.75 -1.05
C GLU A 399 -26.29 40.55 -0.26
N LEU A 400 -26.58 39.42 -0.92
CA LEU A 400 -27.23 38.27 -0.27
C LEU A 400 -26.23 37.38 0.49
N LEU A 401 -25.09 37.06 -0.12
CA LEU A 401 -24.07 36.20 0.48
C LEU A 401 -22.97 36.96 1.23
N GLN A 402 -22.86 38.28 1.03
CA GLN A 402 -21.79 39.14 1.57
C GLN A 402 -20.40 38.62 1.21
N ARG A 403 -20.20 38.29 -0.07
CA ARG A 403 -18.95 37.76 -0.62
C ARG A 403 -18.65 38.38 -1.98
N ASP A 404 -17.37 38.44 -2.34
CA ASP A 404 -16.96 38.84 -3.68
C ASP A 404 -17.41 37.83 -4.74
N VAL A 405 -17.63 38.32 -5.96
CA VAL A 405 -17.94 37.47 -7.11
C VAL A 405 -16.73 36.57 -7.42
N PRO A 406 -16.91 35.24 -7.54
CA PRO A 406 -15.80 34.33 -7.87
C PRO A 406 -15.18 34.65 -9.24
N ASP A 407 -13.85 34.65 -9.33
CA ASP A 407 -13.11 34.84 -10.59
C ASP A 407 -13.53 33.83 -11.68
N ARG A 408 -13.90 32.62 -11.27
CA ARG A 408 -14.37 31.53 -12.13
C ARG A 408 -15.76 31.09 -11.71
N LEU A 409 -16.78 31.73 -12.28
CA LEU A 409 -18.18 31.43 -11.98
C LEU A 409 -18.53 29.96 -12.26
N ASP A 410 -17.99 29.34 -13.31
CA ASP A 410 -18.30 27.95 -13.67
C ASP A 410 -17.88 26.94 -12.59
N ASP A 411 -16.73 27.15 -11.94
CA ASP A 411 -16.25 26.28 -10.86
C ASP A 411 -17.21 26.38 -9.64
N TYR A 412 -17.77 27.58 -9.39
CA TYR A 412 -18.79 27.78 -8.36
C TYR A 412 -20.09 27.05 -8.70
N LEU A 413 -20.53 27.10 -9.96
CA LEU A 413 -21.75 26.42 -10.43
C LEU A 413 -21.65 24.91 -10.27
N GLU A 414 -20.50 24.33 -10.63
CA GLU A 414 -20.23 22.91 -10.46
C GLU A 414 -20.27 22.51 -8.97
N ALA A 415 -19.71 23.35 -8.09
CA ALA A 415 -19.68 23.11 -6.65
C ALA A 415 -21.07 23.11 -5.99
N ILE A 416 -22.01 23.92 -6.49
CA ILE A 416 -23.39 23.96 -5.97
C ILE A 416 -24.34 23.00 -6.70
N GLY A 417 -23.84 22.26 -7.69
CA GLY A 417 -24.60 21.26 -8.45
C GLY A 417 -25.53 21.84 -9.53
N CYS A 418 -25.30 23.07 -9.98
CA CYS A 418 -26.04 23.66 -11.11
C CYS A 418 -25.51 23.11 -12.45
N ARG A 419 -26.41 22.74 -13.36
CA ARG A 419 -26.08 22.10 -14.65
C ARG A 419 -25.72 23.10 -15.73
N SER A 420 -26.18 24.34 -15.59
CA SER A 420 -25.89 25.41 -16.54
C SER A 420 -25.92 26.78 -15.86
N ARG A 421 -25.29 27.77 -16.52
CA ARG A 421 -25.40 29.18 -16.13
C ARG A 421 -26.85 29.65 -16.13
N ASP A 422 -27.66 29.20 -17.09
CA ASP A 422 -29.08 29.59 -17.18
C ASP A 422 -29.91 29.08 -16.01
N GLU A 423 -29.67 27.85 -15.55
CA GLU A 423 -30.31 27.32 -14.35
C GLU A 423 -29.96 28.15 -13.11
N PHE A 424 -28.69 28.54 -12.98
CA PHE A 424 -28.24 29.40 -11.89
C PHE A 424 -28.86 30.79 -11.95
N TYR A 425 -28.87 31.43 -13.13
CA TYR A 425 -29.49 32.74 -13.30
C TYR A 425 -30.98 32.71 -13.00
N GLU A 426 -31.68 31.65 -13.39
CA GLU A 426 -33.08 31.46 -13.04
C GLU A 426 -33.27 31.25 -11.53
N LEU A 427 -32.40 30.46 -10.90
CA LEU A 427 -32.41 30.21 -9.46
C LEU A 427 -32.28 31.53 -8.66
N ILE A 428 -31.28 32.35 -8.98
CA ILE A 428 -31.04 33.62 -8.28
C ILE A 428 -32.08 34.67 -8.64
N ARG A 429 -32.62 34.69 -9.86
CA ARG A 429 -33.73 35.58 -10.23
C ARG A 429 -34.98 35.29 -9.40
N ARG A 430 -35.35 34.02 -9.27
CA ARG A 430 -36.49 33.59 -8.44
C ARG A 430 -36.28 33.97 -6.97
N GLU A 431 -35.05 33.93 -6.49
CA GLU A 431 -34.70 34.40 -5.14
C GLU A 431 -34.77 35.93 -5.02
N PHE A 432 -34.29 36.68 -6.02
CA PHE A 432 -34.37 38.15 -6.07
C PHE A 432 -35.82 38.65 -6.02
N MET A 433 -36.69 38.12 -6.89
CA MET A 433 -38.11 38.47 -6.91
C MET A 433 -38.80 38.19 -5.57
N TYR A 434 -38.53 37.02 -4.98
CA TYR A 434 -39.08 36.66 -3.69
C TYR A 434 -38.56 37.56 -2.55
N HIS A 435 -37.29 37.95 -2.60
CA HIS A 435 -36.69 38.85 -1.63
C HIS A 435 -37.26 40.28 -1.73
N GLN A 436 -37.44 40.80 -2.96
CA GLN A 436 -38.13 42.07 -3.20
C GLN A 436 -39.58 42.06 -2.73
N GLY A 437 -40.30 40.96 -2.96
CA GLY A 437 -41.66 40.74 -2.49
C GLY A 437 -41.82 40.71 -0.97
N ARG A 438 -40.80 40.25 -0.24
CA ARG A 438 -40.78 40.30 1.22
C ARG A 438 -40.45 41.70 1.74
N LYS A 439 -39.53 42.43 1.10
CA LYS A 439 -39.23 43.84 1.45
C LYS A 439 -40.46 44.75 1.24
N THR A 440 -41.22 44.55 0.17
CA THR A 440 -42.44 45.33 -0.13
C THR A 440 -43.64 44.97 0.75
N ARG A 441 -43.74 43.73 1.27
CA ARG A 441 -44.77 43.34 2.26
C ARG A 441 -44.46 43.77 3.70
N LEU A 442 -43.25 44.26 3.98
CA LEU A 442 -42.81 44.70 5.31
C LEU A 442 -42.98 46.22 5.54
N ALA A 443 -43.64 46.97 4.65
CA ALA A 443 -44.11 48.34 4.89
C ALA A 443 -45.51 48.54 4.28
N PRO A 444 -46.48 49.24 4.91
CA PRO A 444 -46.47 50.10 6.12
C PRO A 444 -47.28 49.48 7.30
N GLU A 445 -47.10 49.88 8.56
CA GLU A 445 -47.84 50.99 9.19
C GLU A 445 -46.92 51.83 10.10
N GLY A 446 -46.56 53.01 9.58
CA GLY A 446 -46.42 54.20 10.40
C GLY A 446 -47.58 55.12 10.04
N ARG A 447 -48.45 55.41 11.00
CA ARG A 447 -49.18 56.69 11.12
C ARG A 447 -49.94 56.74 12.45
N ASN A 448 -49.52 57.74 13.24
CA ASN A 448 -50.21 58.50 14.30
C ASN A 448 -50.90 57.76 15.44
#